data_AF-A0A8K0SBC7-F1
#
_entry.id   AF-A0A8K0SBC7-F1
#
_cell.length_a   1.000
_cell.length_b   1.000
_cell.length_c   1.000
_cell.angle_alpha   90.00
_cell.angle_beta   90.00
_cell.angle_gamma   90.00
#
_symmetry.space_group_name_H-M   'P 1'
#
loop_
_entity.id
_entity.type
_entity.pdbx_description
1 polymer ?
#
loop_
_entity_poly.entity_id
_entity_poly.type
_entity_poly.pdbx_seq_one_letter_code
_entity_poly.pdbx_strand_id
1 'polypeptide(L)' 'PIQGIELLYIQYYNARDRLGGRRNIFIKNRLVSFITYYYKGYTITGITKIIHHYLPSEVRELLIYYI' A
#
# COMPACT_ATOMS: atom_id res chain seq x y z
N PRO A 1 3.29 22.13 -11.97
CA PRO A 1 2.52 21.66 -10.78
C PRO A 1 3.16 20.39 -10.19
N ILE A 2 3.62 20.44 -8.94
CA ILE A 2 4.16 19.25 -8.25
C ILE A 2 2.95 18.37 -7.87
N GLN A 3 2.72 17.29 -8.63
CA GLN A 3 1.87 16.19 -8.20
C GLN A 3 2.42 15.67 -6.87
N GLY A 4 1.57 15.52 -5.86
CA GLY A 4 2.00 15.18 -4.51
C GLY A 4 2.82 13.88 -4.51
N ILE A 5 3.85 13.81 -3.67
CA ILE A 5 4.68 12.62 -3.52
C ILE A 5 3.79 11.48 -3.02
N GLU A 6 3.50 10.53 -3.90
CA GLU A 6 2.95 9.22 -3.53
C GLU A 6 4.13 8.32 -3.16
N LEU A 7 4.17 7.86 -1.91
CA LEU A 7 5.12 6.81 -1.52
C LEU A 7 4.63 5.48 -2.10
N LEU A 8 5.07 5.19 -3.33
CA LEU A 8 4.78 3.95 -4.05
C LEU A 8 5.90 2.93 -3.79
N TYR A 9 5.95 2.36 -2.60
CA TYR A 9 6.79 1.18 -2.33
C TYR A 9 5.91 0.04 -1.87
N ILE A 10 6.20 -1.19 -2.30
CA ILE A 10 5.51 -2.39 -1.83
C ILE A 10 6.35 -3.05 -0.74
N GLN A 11 5.77 -3.27 0.43
CA GLN A 11 6.42 -3.97 1.54
C GLN A 11 5.68 -5.28 1.83
N TYR A 12 6.34 -6.39 1.48
CA TYR A 12 5.79 -7.73 1.67
C TYR A 12 6.29 -8.42 2.95
N TYR A 13 7.49 -8.09 3.42
CA TYR A 13 8.04 -8.60 4.67
C TYR A 13 7.80 -7.62 5.83
N ASN A 14 7.68 -8.15 7.05
CA ASN A 14 7.56 -7.33 8.25
C ASN A 14 8.88 -6.58 8.51
N ALA A 15 8.81 -5.30 8.85
CA ALA A 15 9.99 -4.57 9.29
C ALA A 15 10.67 -5.31 10.45
N ARG A 16 12.00 -5.52 10.35
CA ARG A 16 12.81 -6.20 11.37
C ARG A 16 12.74 -5.48 12.73
N ASP A 17 12.68 -4.16 12.66
CA ASP A 17 12.48 -3.33 13.83
C ASP A 17 10.98 -3.15 14.01
N ARG A 18 10.46 -3.42 15.21
CA ARG A 18 9.03 -3.34 15.58
C ARG A 18 8.41 -1.93 15.40
N LEU A 19 9.16 -0.98 14.82
CA LEU A 19 8.82 0.40 14.48
C LEU A 19 8.11 0.53 13.10
N GLY A 20 7.24 -0.42 12.76
CA GLY A 20 6.05 -0.05 11.98
C GLY A 20 6.23 0.28 10.50
N GLY A 21 7.06 -0.47 9.77
CA GLY A 21 6.87 -0.56 8.32
C GLY A 21 5.47 -1.11 8.03
N ARG A 22 4.59 -0.29 7.45
CA ARG A 22 3.21 -0.68 7.15
C ARG A 22 3.21 -1.58 5.93
N ARG A 23 2.92 -2.87 6.12
CA ARG A 23 2.58 -3.77 5.00
C ARG A 23 1.47 -3.12 4.19
N ASN A 24 1.63 -3.13 2.88
CA ASN A 24 0.66 -2.53 2.00
C ASN A 24 0.04 -3.52 1.02
N ILE A 25 0.21 -4.82 1.24
CA ILE A 25 -0.51 -5.88 0.53
C ILE A 25 -1.66 -6.34 1.43
N PHE A 26 -2.89 -6.20 0.93
CA PHE A 26 -4.11 -6.57 1.67
C PHE A 26 -4.94 -7.56 0.87
N ILE A 27 -5.41 -8.61 1.56
CA ILE A 27 -6.26 -9.65 0.99
C ILE A 27 -7.62 -9.58 1.70
N LYS A 28 -8.70 -9.43 0.92
CA LYS A 28 -10.08 -9.45 1.41
C LYS A 28 -10.99 -10.09 0.38
N ASN A 29 -11.77 -11.09 0.77
CA ASN A 29 -12.77 -11.74 -0.10
C ASN A 29 -12.20 -12.15 -1.48
N ARG A 30 -11.01 -12.75 -1.52
CA ARG A 30 -10.27 -13.13 -2.75
C ARG A 30 -9.78 -11.96 -3.62
N LEU A 31 -9.95 -10.72 -3.19
CA LEU A 31 -9.33 -9.55 -3.79
C LEU A 31 -7.99 -9.29 -3.10
N VAL A 32 -6.99 -8.92 -3.90
CA VAL A 32 -5.71 -8.43 -3.40
C VAL A 32 -5.57 -6.98 -3.81
N SER A 33 -5.09 -6.14 -2.90
CA SER A 33 -4.86 -4.72 -3.17
C SER A 33 -3.53 -4.24 -2.63
N PHE A 34 -2.91 -3.30 -3.36
CA PHE A 34 -1.85 -2.47 -2.84
C PHE A 34 -2.42 -1.21 -2.21
N ILE A 35 -1.96 -0.88 -1.01
CA ILE A 35 -2.33 0.34 -0.32
C ILE A 35 -1.23 1.38 -0.48
N THR A 36 -1.59 2.56 -0.97
CA THR A 36 -0.69 3.72 -0.99
C THR A 36 -1.20 4.76 0.00
N TYR A 37 -0.26 5.35 0.74
CA TYR A 37 -0.52 6.44 1.66
C TYR A 37 -0.19 7.75 0.97
N TYR A 38 -1.17 8.63 0.94
CA TYR A 38 -1.02 9.95 0.35
C TYR A 38 -1.07 11.03 1.43
N TYR A 39 0.02 11.80 1.50
CA TYR A 39 0.27 12.77 2.56
C TYR A 39 0.05 14.24 2.15
N LYS A 40 -0.56 14.52 0.99
CA LYS A 40 -0.83 15.92 0.61
C LYS A 40 -1.81 16.57 1.58
N GLY A 41 -1.34 17.63 2.25
CA GLY A 41 -2.10 18.34 3.28
C GLY A 41 -2.11 17.66 4.64
N TYR A 42 -1.35 16.57 4.84
CA TYR A 42 -1.25 15.87 6.12
C TYR A 42 -0.75 16.77 7.25
N THR A 43 0.23 17.63 6.95
CA THR A 43 0.77 18.60 7.91
C THR A 43 -0.27 19.63 8.39
N ILE A 44 -1.39 19.78 7.69
CA ILE A 44 -2.45 20.74 7.97
C ILE A 44 -3.64 20.07 8.66
N THR A 45 -4.06 18.89 8.19
CA THR A 45 -5.27 18.20 8.69
C THR A 45 -4.99 17.02 9.60
N GLY A 46 -3.75 16.52 9.63
CA GLY A 46 -3.39 15.27 10.31
C GLY A 46 -3.99 14.02 9.67
N ILE A 47 -4.65 14.13 8.51
CA ILE A 47 -5.34 13.01 7.86
C ILE A 47 -4.51 12.48 6.69
N THR A 48 -4.17 11.20 6.74
CA THR A 48 -3.57 10.49 5.61
C THR A 48 -4.67 9.91 4.75
N LYS A 49 -4.62 10.15 3.43
CA LYS A 49 -5.53 9.46 2.50
C LYS A 49 -4.98 8.10 2.16
N ILE A 50 -5.87 7.11 2.08
CA ILE A 50 -5.57 5.72 1.74
C ILE A 50 -6.19 5.45 0.37
N ILE A 51 -5.39 4.93 -0.57
CA ILE A 51 -5.87 4.51 -1.87
C ILE A 51 -5.66 2.99 -1.98
N HIS A 52 -6.70 2.28 -2.39
CA HIS A 52 -6.66 0.84 -2.63
C HIS A 52 -6.56 0.59 -4.14
N HIS A 53 -5.44 0.00 -4.56
CA HIS A 53 -5.23 -0.45 -5.94
C HIS A 53 -5.50 -1.95 -6.01
N TYR A 54 -6.69 -2.35 -6.47
CA TYR A 54 -7.04 -3.76 -6.64
C TYR A 54 -6.32 -4.38 -7.83
N LEU A 55 -5.84 -5.61 -7.64
CA LEU A 55 -5.09 -6.35 -8.66
C LEU A 55 -6.03 -7.23 -9.49
N PRO A 56 -5.80 -7.32 -10.82
CA PRO A 56 -6.41 -8.33 -11.69
C PRO A 56 -6.15 -9.77 -11.19
N SER A 57 -6.97 -10.74 -11.62
CA SER A 57 -6.89 -12.12 -11.11
C SER A 57 -5.54 -12.76 -11.39
N GLU A 58 -5.04 -12.55 -12.60
CA GLU A 58 -3.80 -13.12 -13.11
C GLU A 58 -2.61 -12.60 -12.32
N VAL A 59 -2.61 -11.29 -12.02
CA VAL A 59 -1.53 -10.63 -11.29
C VAL A 59 -1.55 -10.99 -9.80
N ARG A 60 -2.74 -11.05 -9.17
CA ARG A 60 -2.84 -11.41 -7.74
C ARG A 60 -2.43 -12.86 -7.48
N GLU A 61 -2.71 -13.78 -8.40
CA GLU A 61 -2.36 -15.18 -8.26
C GLU A 61 -0.84 -15.37 -8.33
N LEU A 62 -0.20 -14.73 -9.31
CA LEU A 62 1.26 -14.68 -9.39
C LEU A 62 1.86 -14.05 -8.14
N LEU A 63 1.30 -12.95 -7.67
CA LEU A 63 1.80 -12.28 -6.47
C LEU A 63 1.74 -13.17 -5.24
N ILE A 64 0.63 -13.87 -5.00
CA ILE A 64 0.49 -14.79 -3.87
C ILE A 64 1.46 -15.98 -4.01
N TYR A 65 1.74 -16.42 -5.24
CA TYR A 65 2.66 -17.54 -5.47
C TYR A 65 4.10 -17.22 -5.09
N TYR A 66 4.56 -15.98 -5.32
CA TYR A 66 5.97 -15.58 -5.13
C TYR A 66 6.29 -14.95 -3.77
N ILE A 67 5.29 -14.53 -3.00
CA ILE A 67 5.45 -13.77 -1.75
C ILE A 67 5.03 -14.62 -0.55
#